data_AF-A0A4Q6BNX5-F1
#
_entry.id   AF-A0A4Q6BNX5-F1
#
_cell.length_a   1.000
_cell.length_b   1.000
_cell.length_c   1.000
_cell.angle_alpha   90.00
_cell.angle_beta   90.00
_cell.angle_gamma   90.00
#
_symmetry.space_group_name_H-M   'P 1'
#
loop_
_entity.id
_entity.type
_entity.pdbx_description
1 polymer ?
#
loop_
_entity_poly.entity_id
_entity_poly.type
_entity_poly.pdbx_seq_one_letter_code
_entity_poly.pdbx_strand_id
1 'polypeptide(L)'
;MKVSNQLFLTSNKNMVIEDSEFSQTSSRGQPNIFLVSHSSGLIFRNNIIASKDGSAEFAHVSDSVIENNHFIRDVADQAHQEAIAHRLVIAFAHRTSIFNNRFDVVNGPVTATNRNDGETILAEASAGNNTENLGTATGATATTLTDSGNTINVLPFSATEIVENYGVSIVEGKGMGQSRRVIQYSGKTLTIDRAWDVVPDATSKYVTFVWGLERVLIKGNQLFNNPRGIWLYQTALRDVEVIGNSMMNGGGIYLRSWLKAADKQFDIIRNVRISGNSVTNNDGLWASHVSVHFITADTQFFGTAILGVEVRDNTLQANRPNVSLNSNEEYAGTEGFLNMMRIERNGGVMSSFPLVLGSIFQSNQCADCEHAFKLGTGADGTSLIDNSPHSSASNFLQDSETLYGSSGGATRTVVE
;
A
#
# COMPACT_ATOMS: atom_id res chain seq x y z
N MET A 1 13.10 -18.06 33.24
CA MET A 1 13.38 -16.86 32.42
C MET A 1 12.79 -17.11 31.05
N LYS A 2 11.93 -16.23 30.54
CA LYS A 2 11.46 -16.33 29.15
C LYS A 2 12.58 -15.82 28.24
N VAL A 3 13.02 -16.65 27.29
CA VAL A 3 14.00 -16.25 26.27
C VAL A 3 13.26 -15.32 25.28
N SER A 4 13.85 -14.17 24.97
CA SER A 4 13.36 -13.35 23.86
C SER A 4 13.79 -14.00 22.56
N ASN A 5 12.84 -14.30 21.68
CA ASN A 5 13.12 -14.84 20.35
C ASN A 5 13.24 -13.73 19.27
N GLN A 6 13.17 -12.47 19.69
CA GLN A 6 13.17 -11.28 18.82
C GLN A 6 14.05 -10.18 19.43
N LEU A 7 14.74 -9.42 18.58
CA LEU A 7 15.44 -8.19 18.96
C LEU A 7 14.50 -6.98 18.90
N PHE A 8 14.45 -6.17 19.96
CA PHE A 8 13.64 -4.94 20.02
C PHE A 8 14.53 -3.71 20.11
N LEU A 9 14.33 -2.77 19.19
CA LEU A 9 15.04 -1.50 19.12
C LEU A 9 14.00 -0.37 19.06
N THR A 10 13.60 0.13 20.23
CA THR A 10 12.49 1.08 20.35
C THR A 10 12.95 2.45 20.82
N SER A 11 12.39 3.52 20.22
CA SER A 11 12.60 4.91 20.63
C SER A 11 14.05 5.40 20.54
N ASN A 12 14.82 4.86 19.58
CA ASN A 12 16.19 5.28 19.34
C ASN A 12 16.23 6.56 18.49
N LYS A 13 17.23 7.40 18.73
CA LYS A 13 17.52 8.58 17.91
C LYS A 13 18.95 8.50 17.40
N ASN A 14 19.16 8.74 16.11
CA ASN A 14 20.47 8.75 15.48
C ASN A 14 21.22 7.42 15.64
N MET A 15 20.58 6.33 15.21
CA MET A 15 21.12 4.98 15.29
C MET A 15 21.68 4.55 13.93
N VAL A 16 22.86 3.93 13.92
CA VAL A 16 23.44 3.30 12.74
C VAL A 16 23.57 1.80 13.02
N ILE A 17 23.08 0.98 12.11
CA ILE A 17 23.28 -0.47 12.07
C ILE A 17 23.81 -0.80 10.68
N GLU A 18 25.08 -1.19 10.64
CA GLU A 18 25.74 -1.50 9.39
C GLU A 18 26.60 -2.75 9.49
N ASP A 19 26.84 -3.38 8.34
CA ASP A 19 27.75 -4.52 8.16
C ASP A 19 27.48 -5.66 9.15
N SER A 20 26.21 -5.89 9.48
CA SER A 20 25.78 -6.86 10.48
C SER A 20 25.00 -8.04 9.88
N GLU A 21 25.03 -9.19 10.55
CA GLU A 21 24.24 -10.36 10.19
C GLU A 21 23.17 -10.66 11.26
N PHE A 22 21.92 -10.77 10.81
CA PHE A 22 20.77 -11.19 11.60
C PHE A 22 20.31 -12.55 11.08
N SER A 23 20.42 -13.61 11.89
CA SER A 23 20.11 -14.98 11.47
C SER A 23 19.12 -15.67 12.40
N GLN A 24 18.02 -16.14 11.83
CA GLN A 24 16.99 -16.92 12.53
C GLN A 24 17.22 -18.43 12.28
N THR A 25 17.88 -19.11 13.22
CA THR A 25 18.32 -20.50 13.01
C THR A 25 17.33 -21.56 13.52
N SER A 26 16.66 -21.32 14.66
CA SER A 26 15.82 -22.33 15.36
C SER A 26 14.47 -21.85 15.90
N SER A 27 14.13 -20.56 15.76
CA SER A 27 12.93 -19.96 16.35
C SER A 27 11.72 -19.95 15.39
N ARG A 28 11.23 -21.14 15.05
CA ARG A 28 10.02 -21.29 14.21
C ARG A 28 8.77 -20.77 14.92
N GLY A 29 7.77 -20.33 14.14
CA GLY A 29 6.50 -19.82 14.66
C GLY A 29 6.63 -18.51 15.45
N GLN A 30 7.74 -17.78 15.30
CA GLN A 30 7.94 -16.47 15.93
C GLN A 30 7.69 -15.35 14.92
N PRO A 31 7.09 -14.23 15.35
CA PRO A 31 6.52 -13.25 14.43
C PRO A 31 7.56 -12.42 13.68
N ASN A 32 8.73 -12.13 14.28
CA ASN A 32 9.70 -11.20 13.71
C ASN A 32 11.15 -11.52 14.14
N ILE A 33 12.12 -11.26 13.26
CA ILE A 33 13.56 -11.38 13.60
C ILE A 33 14.01 -10.19 14.46
N PHE A 34 13.55 -8.99 14.10
CA PHE A 34 13.69 -7.78 14.89
C PHE A 34 12.52 -6.84 14.65
N LEU A 35 12.28 -5.95 15.62
CA LEU A 35 11.40 -4.79 15.48
C LEU A 35 12.22 -3.53 15.80
N VAL A 36 12.36 -2.66 14.81
CA VAL A 36 12.78 -1.27 15.03
C VAL A 36 11.53 -0.42 15.09
N SER A 37 11.26 0.23 16.23
CA SER A 37 10.05 1.04 16.36
C SER A 37 10.25 2.41 16.98
N HIS A 38 9.37 3.36 16.63
CA HIS A 38 9.35 4.72 17.18
C HIS A 38 10.71 5.43 17.13
N SER A 39 11.54 5.08 16.14
CA SER A 39 12.94 5.51 16.07
C SER A 39 13.13 6.50 14.93
N SER A 40 14.06 7.45 15.09
CA SER A 40 14.34 8.47 14.07
C SER A 40 15.82 8.66 13.80
N GLY A 41 16.17 9.13 12.60
CA GLY A 41 17.58 9.27 12.20
C GLY A 41 18.29 7.93 12.07
N LEU A 42 17.59 6.89 11.60
CA LEU A 42 18.11 5.54 11.46
C LEU A 42 18.85 5.36 10.14
N ILE A 43 20.04 4.76 10.18
CA ILE A 43 20.72 4.22 9.00
C ILE A 43 20.85 2.71 9.21
N PHE A 44 20.18 1.94 8.36
CA PHE A 44 20.22 0.48 8.35
C PHE A 44 20.75 0.00 7.00
N ARG A 45 22.05 -0.32 6.93
CA ARG A 45 22.71 -0.59 5.64
C ARG A 45 23.68 -1.74 5.61
N ASN A 46 23.87 -2.33 4.43
CA ASN A 46 24.86 -3.40 4.19
C ASN A 46 24.69 -4.61 5.14
N ASN A 47 23.49 -4.85 5.64
CA ASN A 47 23.23 -5.97 6.55
C ASN A 47 22.75 -7.19 5.78
N ILE A 48 22.96 -8.38 6.37
CA ILE A 48 22.38 -9.64 5.92
C ILE A 48 21.31 -10.07 6.91
N ILE A 49 20.11 -10.40 6.43
CA ILE A 49 18.96 -10.77 7.24
C ILE A 49 18.41 -12.09 6.71
N ALA A 50 18.66 -13.18 7.43
CA ALA A 50 18.18 -14.51 7.07
C ALA A 50 17.06 -14.96 8.01
N SER A 51 15.86 -15.21 7.46
CA SER A 51 14.70 -15.69 8.23
C SER A 51 13.94 -16.82 7.54
N LYS A 52 13.36 -17.69 8.36
CA LYS A 52 12.48 -18.80 7.94
C LYS A 52 11.00 -18.43 8.11
N ASP A 53 10.69 -17.72 9.20
CA ASP A 53 9.36 -17.27 9.58
C ASP A 53 9.41 -15.80 10.00
N GLY A 54 8.25 -15.15 9.96
CA GLY A 54 8.12 -13.78 10.45
C GLY A 54 8.80 -12.75 9.57
N SER A 55 8.94 -11.53 10.09
CA SER A 55 9.39 -10.37 9.30
C SER A 55 10.50 -9.56 9.96
N ALA A 56 11.27 -8.83 9.15
CA ALA A 56 12.02 -7.68 9.64
C ALA A 56 11.07 -6.47 9.65
N GLU A 57 10.84 -5.86 10.81
CA GLU A 57 9.82 -4.82 10.96
C GLU A 57 10.41 -3.46 11.36
N PHE A 58 9.96 -2.42 10.65
CA PHE A 58 10.23 -1.01 10.92
C PHE A 58 8.90 -0.27 11.11
N ALA A 59 8.52 0.00 12.36
CA ALA A 59 7.23 0.62 12.69
C ALA A 59 7.41 2.02 13.28
N HIS A 60 6.68 3.02 12.81
CA HIS A 60 6.79 4.40 13.29
C HIS A 60 8.21 4.97 13.18
N VAL A 61 8.93 4.61 12.11
CA VAL A 61 10.28 5.12 11.85
C VAL A 61 10.24 6.40 11.03
N SER A 62 11.16 7.32 11.31
CA SER A 62 11.23 8.57 10.55
C SER A 62 12.65 9.02 10.27
N ASP A 63 12.82 9.84 9.23
CA ASP A 63 14.13 10.36 8.84
C ASP A 63 15.15 9.23 8.70
N SER A 64 14.75 8.16 7.99
CA SER A 64 15.42 6.86 8.02
C SER A 64 15.85 6.38 6.64
N VAL A 65 16.95 5.62 6.60
CA VAL A 65 17.51 5.00 5.40
C VAL A 65 17.68 3.51 5.63
N ILE A 66 17.10 2.70 4.73
CA ILE A 66 17.23 1.24 4.68
C ILE A 66 17.82 0.90 3.31
N GLU A 67 19.14 0.71 3.23
CA GLU A 67 19.84 0.60 1.95
C GLU A 67 20.80 -0.58 1.84
N ASN A 68 20.96 -1.12 0.63
CA ASN A 68 21.98 -2.14 0.32
C ASN A 68 21.98 -3.37 1.25
N ASN A 69 20.84 -3.71 1.84
CA ASN A 69 20.72 -4.89 2.68
C ASN A 69 20.34 -6.12 1.84
N HIS A 70 20.66 -7.30 2.35
CA HIS A 70 20.32 -8.59 1.74
C HIS A 70 19.37 -9.37 2.66
N PHE A 71 18.11 -9.46 2.26
CA PHE A 71 17.08 -10.25 2.94
C PHE A 71 16.95 -11.61 2.28
N ILE A 72 16.97 -12.68 3.09
CA ILE A 72 16.92 -14.07 2.64
C ILE A 72 15.74 -14.76 3.33
N ARG A 73 14.84 -15.33 2.52
CA ARG A 73 13.79 -16.25 2.96
C ARG A 73 14.22 -17.68 2.70
N ASP A 74 14.39 -18.46 3.75
CA ASP A 74 14.61 -19.90 3.63
C ASP A 74 13.26 -20.65 3.69
N VAL A 75 12.88 -21.28 2.57
CA VAL A 75 11.61 -22.01 2.44
C VAL A 75 11.76 -23.53 2.37
N ALA A 76 12.89 -24.07 2.86
CA ALA A 76 13.13 -25.52 2.92
C ALA A 76 12.00 -26.33 3.59
N ASP A 77 11.19 -25.69 4.44
CA ASP A 77 10.07 -26.32 5.14
C ASP A 77 8.77 -25.50 5.10
N GLN A 78 8.44 -24.94 3.93
CA GLN A 78 7.24 -24.12 3.72
C GLN A 78 5.91 -24.82 4.09
N ALA A 79 5.87 -26.15 4.07
CA ALA A 79 4.70 -26.94 4.45
C ALA A 79 4.35 -26.83 5.94
N HIS A 80 5.33 -26.53 6.79
CA HIS A 80 5.17 -26.40 8.25
C HIS A 80 5.44 -24.97 8.74
N GLN A 81 5.31 -23.96 7.87
CA GLN A 81 5.39 -22.55 8.29
C GLN A 81 4.20 -22.18 9.17
N GLU A 82 4.48 -21.92 10.45
CA GLU A 82 3.48 -21.65 11.49
C GLU A 82 3.09 -20.16 11.60
N ALA A 83 3.92 -19.25 11.08
CA ALA A 83 3.69 -17.81 11.07
C ALA A 83 3.65 -17.25 9.64
N ILE A 84 3.05 -16.08 9.47
CA ILE A 84 3.10 -15.31 8.23
C ILE A 84 4.53 -14.78 8.05
N ALA A 85 5.05 -14.82 6.82
CA ALA A 85 6.46 -14.56 6.53
C ALA A 85 6.63 -13.43 5.48
N HIS A 86 6.38 -12.18 5.88
CA HIS A 86 6.80 -11.02 5.09
C HIS A 86 8.32 -10.84 5.16
N ARG A 87 8.95 -10.11 4.23
CA ARG A 87 10.41 -9.92 4.27
C ARG A 87 10.79 -8.62 4.98
N LEU A 88 10.25 -7.51 4.52
CA LEU A 88 10.39 -6.20 5.11
C LEU A 88 9.00 -5.59 5.33
N VAL A 89 8.61 -5.44 6.59
CA VAL A 89 7.41 -4.71 6.97
C VAL A 89 7.80 -3.29 7.37
N ILE A 90 7.14 -2.30 6.76
CA ILE A 90 7.30 -0.89 7.08
C ILE A 90 5.94 -0.26 7.35
N ALA A 91 5.70 0.16 8.60
CA ALA A 91 4.41 0.70 9.02
C ALA A 91 4.59 2.08 9.65
N PHE A 92 3.65 2.99 9.39
CA PHE A 92 3.63 4.36 9.92
C PHE A 92 4.94 5.14 9.72
N ALA A 93 5.66 4.89 8.64
CA ALA A 93 6.95 5.52 8.37
C ALA A 93 6.80 6.84 7.65
N HIS A 94 7.65 7.82 7.97
CA HIS A 94 7.64 9.09 7.24
C HIS A 94 9.04 9.68 7.02
N ARG A 95 9.28 10.23 5.82
CA ARG A 95 10.62 10.70 5.38
C ARG A 95 11.64 9.56 5.44
N THR A 96 11.29 8.43 4.82
CA THR A 96 12.09 7.21 4.86
C THR A 96 12.41 6.74 3.45
N SER A 97 13.63 6.24 3.24
CA SER A 97 14.05 5.67 1.95
C SER A 97 14.43 4.20 2.12
N ILE A 98 13.89 3.35 1.25
CA ILE A 98 14.20 1.93 1.10
C ILE A 98 14.79 1.73 -0.29
N PHE A 99 16.10 1.56 -0.41
CA PHE A 99 16.68 1.45 -1.76
C PHE A 99 17.85 0.50 -1.91
N ASN A 100 17.97 -0.07 -3.11
CA ASN A 100 19.03 -0.99 -3.50
C ASN A 100 19.16 -2.24 -2.59
N ASN A 101 18.08 -2.64 -1.92
CA ASN A 101 18.07 -3.87 -1.15
C ASN A 101 17.82 -5.07 -2.08
N ARG A 102 18.37 -6.22 -1.70
CA ARG A 102 18.18 -7.50 -2.39
C ARG A 102 17.34 -8.43 -1.52
N PHE A 103 16.35 -9.07 -2.11
CA PHE A 103 15.47 -10.03 -1.47
C PHE A 103 15.50 -11.36 -2.24
N ASP A 104 16.00 -12.43 -1.62
CA ASP A 104 16.07 -13.75 -2.22
C ASP A 104 15.22 -14.76 -1.45
N VAL A 105 14.57 -15.65 -2.18
CA VAL A 105 14.07 -16.92 -1.65
C VAL A 105 15.05 -18.04 -1.98
N VAL A 106 15.39 -18.86 -0.99
CA VAL A 106 16.32 -19.99 -1.10
C VAL A 106 15.66 -21.30 -0.67
N ASN A 107 16.22 -22.42 -1.13
CA ASN A 107 15.76 -23.79 -0.84
C ASN A 107 14.36 -24.14 -1.38
N GLY A 108 13.95 -23.50 -2.48
CA GLY A 108 12.77 -23.85 -3.25
C GLY A 108 12.00 -22.62 -3.72
N PRO A 109 11.09 -22.75 -4.69
CA PRO A 109 10.07 -21.74 -4.92
C PRO A 109 9.02 -21.82 -3.81
N VAL A 110 8.35 -20.71 -3.52
CA VAL A 110 7.17 -20.73 -2.65
C VAL A 110 5.96 -21.16 -3.49
N THR A 111 5.32 -22.27 -3.11
CA THR A 111 4.21 -22.86 -3.88
C THR A 111 2.85 -22.70 -3.21
N ALA A 112 2.80 -22.13 -2.01
CA ALA A 112 1.56 -21.91 -1.28
C ALA A 112 0.84 -20.63 -1.77
N THR A 113 0.11 -20.74 -2.87
CA THR A 113 -0.56 -19.61 -3.55
C THR A 113 -1.94 -19.22 -2.98
N ASN A 114 -2.31 -19.76 -1.82
CA ASN A 114 -3.60 -19.55 -1.18
C ASN A 114 -3.47 -19.14 0.30
N ARG A 115 -2.31 -18.59 0.66
CA ARG A 115 -2.01 -18.10 2.01
C ARG A 115 -1.80 -16.59 1.96
N ASN A 116 -2.24 -15.90 3.01
CA ASN A 116 -1.92 -14.49 3.22
C ASN A 116 -0.47 -14.32 3.68
N ASP A 117 0.49 -14.68 2.82
CA ASP A 117 1.92 -14.65 3.09
C ASP A 117 2.72 -14.32 1.82
N GLY A 118 3.82 -13.61 2.00
CA GLY A 118 4.92 -13.55 1.04
C GLY A 118 5.19 -12.18 0.43
N GLU A 119 4.61 -11.13 0.99
CA GLU A 119 4.92 -9.73 0.69
C GLU A 119 6.38 -9.46 0.98
N THR A 120 7.11 -9.06 -0.07
CA THR A 120 8.53 -8.77 0.07
C THR A 120 8.75 -7.45 0.77
N ILE A 121 8.12 -6.39 0.26
CA ILE A 121 8.05 -5.10 0.93
C ILE A 121 6.59 -4.83 1.22
N LEU A 122 6.21 -4.87 2.49
CA LEU A 122 4.86 -4.67 2.96
C LEU A 122 4.77 -3.35 3.71
N ALA A 123 3.80 -2.53 3.33
CA ALA A 123 3.28 -1.50 4.22
C ALA A 123 1.86 -1.85 4.62
N GLU A 124 1.68 -2.14 5.91
CA GLU A 124 0.39 -2.45 6.51
C GLU A 124 0.32 -1.75 7.87
N ALA A 125 -0.68 -0.89 8.04
CA ALA A 125 -0.78 -0.04 9.23
C ALA A 125 -2.11 -0.21 9.97
N SER A 126 -3.06 -1.00 9.45
CA SER A 126 -4.41 -1.10 9.99
C SER A 126 -4.79 -2.47 10.56
N ALA A 127 -3.81 -3.37 10.75
CA ALA A 127 -4.02 -4.77 11.20
C ALA A 127 -4.39 -4.92 12.70
N GLY A 128 -5.29 -4.08 13.23
CA GLY A 128 -5.93 -4.27 14.54
C GLY A 128 -6.03 -3.04 15.45
N ASN A 129 -5.37 -1.94 15.12
CA ASN A 129 -5.43 -0.67 15.86
C ASN A 129 -5.71 0.49 14.91
N ASN A 130 -6.95 0.60 14.44
CA ASN A 130 -7.35 1.63 13.48
C ASN A 130 -7.00 3.03 14.03
N THR A 131 -6.23 3.76 13.25
CA THR A 131 -5.91 5.17 13.51
C THR A 131 -6.96 6.10 12.94
N GLU A 132 -7.81 5.52 12.09
CA GLU A 132 -8.75 6.21 11.26
C GLU A 132 -9.99 6.65 12.04
N ASN A 133 -10.58 7.76 11.61
CA ASN A 133 -11.95 8.09 11.98
C ASN A 133 -12.67 8.73 10.80
N LEU A 134 -13.97 8.46 10.69
CA LEU A 134 -14.86 8.98 9.66
C LEU A 134 -15.77 10.05 10.28
N GLY A 135 -15.98 11.16 9.58
CA GLY A 135 -16.91 12.18 10.03
C GLY A 135 -17.40 13.13 8.95
N THR A 136 -18.32 13.99 9.34
CA THR A 136 -18.86 15.07 8.51
C THR A 136 -18.66 16.36 9.26
N ALA A 137 -18.02 17.35 8.64
CA ALA A 137 -17.79 18.63 9.29
C ALA A 137 -19.13 19.30 9.63
N THR A 138 -19.22 19.96 10.79
CA THR A 138 -20.33 20.85 11.14
C THR A 138 -19.96 22.32 10.95
N GLY A 139 -18.67 22.62 10.83
CA GLY A 139 -18.15 23.94 10.47
C GLY A 139 -16.63 23.91 10.33
N ALA A 140 -16.06 24.92 9.68
CA ALA A 140 -14.61 25.09 9.55
C ALA A 140 -14.26 26.58 9.46
N THR A 141 -13.02 26.90 9.82
CA THR A 141 -12.39 28.19 9.49
C THR A 141 -11.25 27.94 8.51
N ALA A 142 -10.42 28.95 8.22
CA ALA A 142 -9.19 28.74 7.46
C ALA A 142 -8.30 27.66 8.09
N THR A 143 -8.20 27.56 9.42
CA THR A 143 -7.23 26.70 10.11
C THR A 143 -7.87 25.72 11.10
N THR A 144 -9.19 25.49 11.01
CA THR A 144 -9.88 24.53 11.88
C THR A 144 -10.93 23.73 11.13
N LEU A 145 -11.24 22.54 11.64
CA LEU A 145 -12.39 21.72 11.25
C LEU A 145 -13.12 21.26 12.51
N THR A 146 -14.41 21.52 12.59
CA THR A 146 -15.27 21.15 13.72
C THR A 146 -16.22 20.04 13.28
N ASP A 147 -16.37 19.02 14.12
CA ASP A 147 -17.42 18.01 14.00
C ASP A 147 -18.02 17.78 15.39
N SER A 148 -19.09 18.52 15.69
CA SER A 148 -19.75 18.46 17.00
C SER A 148 -20.39 17.10 17.31
N GLY A 149 -20.60 16.26 16.30
CA GLY A 149 -21.22 14.94 16.44
C GLY A 149 -20.23 13.80 16.68
N ASN A 150 -18.92 14.04 16.52
CA ASN A 150 -17.91 12.98 16.50
C ASN A 150 -16.85 13.13 17.59
N THR A 151 -16.30 12.01 18.07
CA THR A 151 -15.13 12.01 18.96
C THR A 151 -13.98 11.39 18.22
N ILE A 152 -12.95 12.19 17.93
CA ILE A 152 -11.77 11.78 17.19
C ILE A 152 -10.68 11.34 18.16
N ASN A 153 -10.13 10.14 17.94
CA ASN A 153 -8.91 9.69 18.62
C ASN A 153 -7.69 10.24 17.87
N VAL A 154 -7.19 11.38 18.31
CA VAL A 154 -5.97 11.99 17.75
C VAL A 154 -4.67 11.50 18.41
N LEU A 155 -4.78 10.58 19.36
CA LEU A 155 -3.68 10.05 20.15
C LEU A 155 -3.60 8.51 20.04
N PRO A 156 -3.52 7.94 18.82
CA PRO A 156 -3.61 6.48 18.65
C PRO A 156 -2.40 5.71 19.23
N PHE A 157 -1.23 6.36 19.37
CA PHE A 157 0.02 5.72 19.80
C PHE A 157 0.66 6.31 21.07
N SER A 158 0.05 7.34 21.64
CA SER A 158 0.57 8.07 22.80
C SER A 158 -0.57 8.50 23.69
N ALA A 159 -0.32 8.77 24.97
CA ALA A 159 -1.33 9.36 25.86
C ALA A 159 -1.33 10.90 25.83
N THR A 160 -0.34 11.54 25.20
CA THR A 160 -0.07 12.97 25.41
C THR A 160 0.24 13.78 24.16
N GLU A 161 0.66 13.12 23.07
CA GLU A 161 1.15 13.82 21.88
C GLU A 161 0.49 13.28 20.60
N ILE A 162 0.03 14.21 19.76
CA ILE A 162 -0.41 13.91 18.40
C ILE A 162 0.85 13.67 17.56
N VAL A 163 0.97 12.47 17.00
CA VAL A 163 2.13 12.11 16.17
C VAL A 163 2.27 13.00 14.95
N GLU A 164 3.51 13.17 14.49
CA GLU A 164 3.84 14.16 13.45
C GLU A 164 3.07 13.96 12.14
N ASN A 165 2.83 12.70 11.78
CA ASN A 165 2.15 12.26 10.57
C ASN A 165 0.65 12.01 10.77
N TYR A 166 0.03 12.55 11.83
CA TYR A 166 -1.42 12.52 11.98
C TYR A 166 -2.09 13.52 11.03
N GLY A 167 -2.92 13.01 10.12
CA GLY A 167 -3.55 13.76 9.05
C GLY A 167 -5.07 13.87 9.18
N VAL A 168 -5.61 14.86 8.48
CA VAL A 168 -7.03 14.96 8.12
C VAL A 168 -7.14 15.21 6.62
N SER A 169 -8.06 14.55 5.94
CA SER A 169 -8.36 14.77 4.52
C SER A 169 -9.85 14.91 4.29
N ILE A 170 -10.23 15.84 3.42
CA ILE A 170 -11.59 15.94 2.90
C ILE A 170 -11.73 14.98 1.72
N VAL A 171 -12.71 14.08 1.80
CA VAL A 171 -12.90 12.98 0.84
C VAL A 171 -14.19 13.10 0.03
N GLU A 172 -15.11 13.98 0.45
CA GLU A 172 -16.32 14.34 -0.29
C GLU A 172 -16.75 15.75 0.11
N GLY A 173 -17.49 16.44 -0.78
CA GLY A 173 -18.03 17.78 -0.51
C GLY A 173 -17.05 18.91 -0.72
N LYS A 174 -17.33 20.07 -0.14
CA LYS A 174 -16.52 21.28 -0.33
C LYS A 174 -15.10 21.11 0.19
N GLY A 175 -14.12 21.34 -0.68
CA GLY A 175 -12.70 21.22 -0.32
C GLY A 175 -12.14 19.79 -0.43
N MET A 176 -12.88 18.84 -1.01
CA MET A 176 -12.40 17.49 -1.35
C MET A 176 -11.04 17.52 -2.06
N GLY A 177 -10.17 16.57 -1.69
CA GLY A 177 -8.82 16.42 -2.23
C GLY A 177 -7.73 17.10 -1.40
N GLN A 178 -8.10 18.02 -0.50
CA GLN A 178 -7.16 18.64 0.42
C GLN A 178 -6.88 17.76 1.63
N SER A 179 -5.61 17.70 2.05
CA SER A 179 -5.18 17.13 3.32
C SER A 179 -4.31 18.10 4.13
N ARG A 180 -4.32 17.95 5.45
CA ARG A 180 -3.59 18.79 6.42
C ARG A 180 -3.07 17.95 7.56
N ARG A 181 -2.01 18.41 8.23
CA ARG A 181 -1.56 17.81 9.49
C ARG A 181 -2.41 18.37 10.62
N VAL A 182 -2.85 17.52 11.54
CA VAL A 182 -3.52 17.96 12.77
C VAL A 182 -2.45 18.28 13.81
N ILE A 183 -2.51 19.49 14.39
CA ILE A 183 -1.55 19.94 15.40
C ILE A 183 -2.18 20.08 16.79
N GLN A 184 -3.51 20.17 16.86
CA GLN A 184 -4.24 20.23 18.11
C GLN A 184 -5.67 19.72 17.92
N TYR A 185 -6.26 19.18 18.98
CA TYR A 185 -7.67 18.85 19.04
C TYR A 185 -8.25 19.32 20.39
N SER A 186 -9.29 20.15 20.34
CA SER A 186 -9.95 20.67 21.53
C SER A 186 -11.42 20.90 21.24
N GLY A 187 -12.31 20.52 22.17
CA GLY A 187 -13.75 20.80 22.05
C GLY A 187 -14.36 20.36 20.72
N LYS A 188 -14.02 19.16 20.22
CA LYS A 188 -14.51 18.62 18.94
C LYS A 188 -14.00 19.35 17.68
N THR A 189 -12.98 20.17 17.85
CA THR A 189 -12.37 20.99 16.80
C THR A 189 -10.92 20.57 16.60
N LEU A 190 -10.59 20.15 15.38
CA LEU A 190 -9.22 19.97 14.92
C LEU A 190 -8.65 21.34 14.55
N THR A 191 -7.42 21.62 15.00
CA THR A 191 -6.58 22.69 14.47
C THR A 191 -5.51 22.08 13.57
N ILE A 192 -5.28 22.71 12.43
CA ILE A 192 -4.40 22.20 11.37
C ILE A 192 -3.18 23.09 11.16
N ASP A 193 -2.15 22.51 10.55
CA ASP A 193 -0.82 23.11 10.34
C ASP A 193 -0.79 24.31 9.38
N ARG A 194 -1.72 24.37 8.42
CA ARG A 194 -1.81 25.45 7.42
C ARG A 194 -3.24 25.67 6.96
N ALA A 195 -3.55 26.87 6.47
CA ALA A 195 -4.90 27.20 6.01
C ALA A 195 -5.41 26.24 4.93
N TRP A 196 -6.72 25.94 4.93
CA TRP A 196 -7.42 25.35 3.79
C TRP A 196 -7.39 26.32 2.61
N ASP A 197 -7.11 25.79 1.42
CA ASP A 197 -7.20 26.55 0.16
C ASP A 197 -8.69 26.78 -0.17
N VAL A 198 -9.51 25.76 0.08
CA VAL A 198 -10.98 25.85 0.08
C VAL A 198 -11.48 25.42 1.44
N VAL A 199 -12.04 26.36 2.21
CA VAL A 199 -12.57 26.10 3.57
C VAL A 199 -13.75 25.10 3.49
N PRO A 200 -13.66 23.95 4.18
CA PRO A 200 -14.75 22.98 4.24
C PRO A 200 -16.04 23.57 4.83
N ASP A 201 -17.17 22.92 4.57
CA ASP A 201 -18.45 23.26 5.16
C ASP A 201 -19.24 22.02 5.59
N ALA A 202 -20.53 22.19 5.93
CA ALA A 202 -21.38 21.11 6.41
C ALA A 202 -21.63 19.97 5.40
N THR A 203 -21.23 20.14 4.13
CA THR A 203 -21.28 19.07 3.10
C THR A 203 -20.03 18.20 3.10
N SER A 204 -19.00 18.58 3.85
CA SER A 204 -17.66 18.01 3.72
C SER A 204 -17.51 16.78 4.60
N LYS A 205 -17.32 15.62 3.97
CA LYS A 205 -16.91 14.40 4.67
C LYS A 205 -15.40 14.36 4.80
N TYR A 206 -14.92 13.99 5.97
CA TYR A 206 -13.49 13.90 6.26
C TYR A 206 -13.12 12.54 6.85
N VAL A 207 -11.85 12.21 6.70
CA VAL A 207 -11.21 11.12 7.39
C VAL A 207 -9.96 11.65 8.10
N THR A 208 -9.77 11.26 9.35
CA THR A 208 -8.51 11.43 10.08
C THR A 208 -7.79 10.10 10.14
N PHE A 209 -6.47 10.10 10.21
CA PHE A 209 -5.64 8.88 10.18
C PHE A 209 -4.21 9.25 10.57
N VAL A 210 -3.38 8.26 10.85
CA VAL A 210 -1.93 8.40 10.76
C VAL A 210 -1.50 7.88 9.39
N TRP A 211 -0.69 8.64 8.66
CA TRP A 211 -0.16 8.12 7.40
C TRP A 211 0.66 6.86 7.66
N GLY A 212 0.26 5.76 7.04
CA GLY A 212 1.04 4.52 7.08
C GLY A 212 2.35 4.66 6.36
N LEU A 213 2.37 5.39 5.25
CA LEU A 213 3.59 5.93 4.65
C LEU A 213 3.40 7.38 4.21
N GLU A 214 4.36 8.23 4.55
CA GLU A 214 4.37 9.64 4.12
C GLU A 214 5.77 10.08 3.67
N ARG A 215 5.92 10.57 2.42
CA ARG A 215 7.24 10.96 1.87
C ARG A 215 8.22 9.80 1.92
N VAL A 216 7.86 8.69 1.29
CA VAL A 216 8.65 7.46 1.28
C VAL A 216 9.13 7.12 -0.13
N LEU A 217 10.41 6.79 -0.27
CA LEU A 217 11.01 6.34 -1.52
C LEU A 217 11.34 4.85 -1.43
N ILE A 218 10.81 4.03 -2.34
CA ILE A 218 11.12 2.61 -2.50
C ILE A 218 11.79 2.43 -3.87
N LYS A 219 13.12 2.35 -3.92
CA LYS A 219 13.87 2.50 -5.17
C LYS A 219 14.91 1.42 -5.44
N GLY A 220 14.99 0.92 -6.66
CA GLY A 220 16.14 0.09 -7.08
C GLY A 220 16.28 -1.24 -6.35
N ASN A 221 15.25 -1.71 -5.65
CA ASN A 221 15.30 -2.98 -4.94
C ASN A 221 15.16 -4.15 -5.92
N GLN A 222 15.82 -5.26 -5.61
CA GLN A 222 15.80 -6.49 -6.42
C GLN A 222 15.11 -7.61 -5.64
N LEU A 223 14.03 -8.16 -6.19
CA LEU A 223 13.20 -9.17 -5.54
C LEU A 223 13.19 -10.43 -6.41
N PHE A 224 13.70 -11.54 -5.89
CA PHE A 224 13.85 -12.80 -6.63
C PHE A 224 13.06 -13.93 -5.96
N ASN A 225 12.22 -14.62 -6.74
CA ASN A 225 11.48 -15.81 -6.31
C ASN A 225 10.50 -15.58 -5.14
N ASN A 226 10.15 -14.32 -4.83
CA ASN A 226 9.26 -13.99 -3.73
C ASN A 226 7.79 -14.02 -4.18
N PRO A 227 6.86 -14.63 -3.42
CA PRO A 227 5.45 -14.70 -3.76
C PRO A 227 4.80 -13.40 -4.21
N ARG A 228 5.04 -12.33 -3.45
CA ARG A 228 4.47 -11.00 -3.64
C ARG A 228 5.57 -9.97 -3.67
N GLY A 229 5.46 -9.00 -4.56
CA GLY A 229 6.46 -7.95 -4.72
C GLY A 229 6.33 -6.88 -3.64
N ILE A 230 5.89 -5.70 -4.06
CA ILE A 230 5.75 -4.52 -3.19
C ILE A 230 4.27 -4.27 -2.95
N TRP A 231 3.82 -4.47 -1.71
CA TRP A 231 2.43 -4.37 -1.32
C TRP A 231 2.25 -3.20 -0.36
N LEU A 232 1.61 -2.15 -0.84
CA LEU A 232 1.18 -1.01 -0.05
C LEU A 232 -0.29 -1.24 0.27
N TYR A 233 -0.50 -1.93 1.39
CA TYR A 233 -1.68 -2.74 1.64
C TYR A 233 -2.46 -2.21 2.84
N GLN A 234 -3.72 -1.82 2.61
CA GLN A 234 -4.66 -1.48 3.69
C GLN A 234 -4.09 -0.40 4.62
N THR A 235 -3.66 0.70 4.01
CA THR A 235 -2.97 1.77 4.73
C THR A 235 -3.08 3.12 4.02
N ALA A 236 -3.11 4.21 4.77
CA ALA A 236 -3.14 5.56 4.21
C ALA A 236 -1.76 5.98 3.70
N LEU A 237 -1.69 6.53 2.49
CA LEU A 237 -0.43 6.86 1.80
C LEU A 237 -0.42 8.29 1.26
N ARG A 238 0.72 8.98 1.41
CA ARG A 238 0.96 10.28 0.78
C ARG A 238 2.40 10.47 0.30
N ASP A 239 2.56 10.98 -0.91
CA ASP A 239 3.86 11.33 -1.49
C ASP A 239 4.82 10.12 -1.45
N VAL A 240 4.38 8.99 -2.00
CA VAL A 240 5.16 7.74 -2.04
C VAL A 240 5.64 7.46 -3.45
N GLU A 241 6.91 7.13 -3.60
CA GLU A 241 7.52 6.79 -4.88
C GLU A 241 8.06 5.36 -4.88
N VAL A 242 7.63 4.54 -5.84
CA VAL A 242 8.11 3.17 -6.08
C VAL A 242 8.81 3.15 -7.43
N ILE A 243 10.15 3.26 -7.44
CA ILE A 243 10.91 3.59 -8.64
C ILE A 243 11.99 2.55 -8.97
N GLY A 244 12.02 2.04 -10.20
CA GLY A 244 13.17 1.29 -10.71
C GLY A 244 13.44 -0.03 -9.98
N ASN A 245 12.43 -0.63 -9.34
CA ASN A 245 12.58 -1.92 -8.67
C ASN A 245 12.42 -3.06 -9.69
N SER A 246 13.15 -4.16 -9.50
CA SER A 246 13.08 -5.35 -10.34
C SER A 246 12.54 -6.55 -9.56
N MET A 247 11.48 -7.17 -10.05
CA MET A 247 10.88 -8.38 -9.52
C MET A 247 10.99 -9.49 -10.57
N MET A 248 11.59 -10.63 -10.19
CA MET A 248 11.76 -11.78 -11.06
C MET A 248 11.20 -13.03 -10.41
N ASN A 249 10.34 -13.75 -11.14
CA ASN A 249 9.67 -14.97 -10.70
C ASN A 249 8.94 -14.80 -9.37
N GLY A 250 8.12 -13.76 -9.28
CA GLY A 250 7.43 -13.36 -8.07
C GLY A 250 6.27 -12.41 -8.32
N GLY A 251 5.58 -11.97 -7.29
CA GLY A 251 4.43 -11.08 -7.46
C GLY A 251 4.80 -9.65 -7.84
N GLY A 252 3.78 -8.87 -8.20
CA GLY A 252 3.92 -7.51 -8.68
C GLY A 252 3.83 -6.42 -7.59
N ILE A 253 3.50 -5.21 -8.03
CA ILE A 253 3.23 -4.07 -7.16
C ILE A 253 1.73 -3.96 -6.93
N TYR A 254 1.31 -3.88 -5.67
CA TYR A 254 -0.09 -3.74 -5.29
C TYR A 254 -0.29 -2.53 -4.38
N LEU A 255 -1.20 -1.66 -4.82
CA LEU A 255 -1.66 -0.50 -4.09
C LEU A 255 -3.13 -0.71 -3.71
N ARG A 256 -3.39 -0.91 -2.41
CA ARG A 256 -4.74 -1.22 -1.90
C ARG A 256 -5.20 -0.16 -0.91
N SER A 257 -6.25 0.58 -1.29
CA SER A 257 -7.11 1.30 -0.35
C SER A 257 -8.21 0.39 0.19
N TRP A 258 -8.71 0.72 1.38
CA TRP A 258 -9.75 -0.04 2.07
C TRP A 258 -10.78 0.86 2.76
N LEU A 259 -12.05 0.46 2.70
CA LEU A 259 -13.14 1.03 3.49
C LEU A 259 -13.83 -0.07 4.30
N LYS A 260 -13.95 0.18 5.61
CA LYS A 260 -14.85 -0.54 6.50
C LYS A 260 -15.43 0.42 7.53
N ALA A 261 -16.60 0.97 7.23
CA ALA A 261 -17.25 2.03 8.00
C ALA A 261 -17.57 1.62 9.44
N ALA A 262 -17.94 0.35 9.66
CA ALA A 262 -18.19 -0.20 10.99
C ALA A 262 -16.96 -0.12 11.90
N ASP A 263 -15.76 -0.19 11.31
CA ASP A 263 -14.48 -0.13 12.03
C ASP A 263 -13.88 1.30 11.96
N LYS A 264 -14.62 2.26 11.39
CA LYS A 264 -14.21 3.64 11.12
C LYS A 264 -12.96 3.76 10.24
N GLN A 265 -12.70 2.73 9.43
CA GLN A 265 -11.51 2.66 8.61
C GLN A 265 -11.78 3.16 7.20
N PHE A 266 -10.95 4.10 6.74
CA PHE A 266 -10.91 4.49 5.34
C PHE A 266 -9.50 4.94 4.94
N ASP A 267 -8.80 4.05 4.26
CA ASP A 267 -7.40 4.23 3.91
C ASP A 267 -7.28 5.04 2.62
N ILE A 268 -6.86 6.30 2.70
CA ILE A 268 -6.75 7.13 1.51
C ILE A 268 -5.36 7.06 0.88
N ILE A 269 -5.31 7.19 -0.44
CA ILE A 269 -4.06 7.23 -1.19
C ILE A 269 -3.94 8.54 -1.97
N ARG A 270 -2.85 9.27 -1.77
CA ARG A 270 -2.58 10.56 -2.41
C ARG A 270 -1.17 10.60 -2.99
N ASN A 271 -1.02 11.12 -4.20
CA ASN A 271 0.28 11.42 -4.81
C ASN A 271 1.26 10.24 -4.75
N VAL A 272 0.89 9.12 -5.37
CA VAL A 272 1.76 7.93 -5.44
C VAL A 272 2.27 7.76 -6.85
N ARG A 273 3.58 7.58 -7.02
CA ARG A 273 4.21 7.31 -8.31
C ARG A 273 4.84 5.94 -8.32
N ILE A 274 4.49 5.12 -9.31
CA ILE A 274 5.07 3.81 -9.58
C ILE A 274 5.74 3.91 -10.95
N SER A 275 7.08 3.98 -11.00
CA SER A 275 7.75 4.25 -12.27
C SER A 275 9.02 3.46 -12.54
N GLY A 276 9.23 3.06 -13.78
CA GLY A 276 10.46 2.39 -14.21
C GLY A 276 10.68 1.00 -13.61
N ASN A 277 9.65 0.38 -13.01
CA ASN A 277 9.78 -0.94 -12.40
C ASN A 277 9.66 -2.04 -13.46
N SER A 278 10.32 -3.17 -13.23
CA SER A 278 10.22 -4.35 -14.08
C SER A 278 9.70 -5.55 -13.30
N VAL A 279 8.65 -6.21 -13.78
CA VAL A 279 8.19 -7.51 -13.26
C VAL A 279 8.33 -8.54 -14.38
N THR A 280 8.99 -9.66 -14.12
CA THR A 280 9.25 -10.69 -15.13
C THR A 280 9.07 -12.08 -14.53
N ASN A 281 8.05 -12.80 -14.99
CA ASN A 281 7.77 -14.16 -14.54
C ASN A 281 7.77 -15.15 -15.69
N ASN A 282 8.38 -16.30 -15.47
CA ASN A 282 8.40 -17.41 -16.43
C ASN A 282 8.17 -18.79 -15.78
N ASP A 283 7.90 -18.82 -14.48
CA ASP A 283 7.74 -20.05 -13.69
C ASP A 283 6.27 -20.51 -13.58
N GLY A 284 5.31 -19.67 -13.98
CA GLY A 284 3.88 -19.96 -13.92
C GLY A 284 3.30 -19.96 -12.51
N LEU A 285 4.01 -19.43 -11.51
CA LEU A 285 3.58 -19.51 -10.11
C LEU A 285 2.85 -18.24 -9.64
N TRP A 286 3.38 -17.07 -9.95
CA TRP A 286 2.89 -15.79 -9.43
C TRP A 286 2.55 -14.82 -10.56
N ALA A 287 1.54 -13.97 -10.34
CA ALA A 287 1.03 -13.05 -11.35
C ALA A 287 1.91 -11.79 -11.50
N SER A 288 2.22 -11.41 -12.74
CA SER A 288 2.92 -10.17 -13.07
C SER A 288 1.96 -8.99 -13.14
N HIS A 289 1.99 -8.08 -12.17
CA HIS A 289 1.05 -6.95 -12.15
C HIS A 289 1.62 -5.64 -11.59
N VAL A 290 0.98 -4.53 -11.97
CA VAL A 290 0.96 -3.29 -11.18
C VAL A 290 -0.50 -2.91 -11.03
N SER A 291 -0.99 -2.86 -9.79
CA SER A 291 -2.42 -2.80 -9.53
C SER A 291 -2.78 -1.71 -8.53
N VAL A 292 -3.80 -0.93 -8.87
CA VAL A 292 -4.38 0.14 -8.06
C VAL A 292 -5.82 -0.23 -7.75
N HIS A 293 -6.12 -0.50 -6.48
CA HIS A 293 -7.45 -0.94 -6.08
C HIS A 293 -8.01 -0.14 -4.92
N PHE A 294 -9.27 0.27 -5.06
CA PHE A 294 -10.12 0.59 -3.93
C PHE A 294 -10.97 -0.64 -3.56
N ILE A 295 -10.81 -1.16 -2.36
CA ILE A 295 -11.60 -2.29 -1.88
C ILE A 295 -12.49 -1.83 -0.72
N THR A 296 -13.73 -2.33 -0.64
CA THR A 296 -14.64 -2.01 0.47
C THR A 296 -15.38 -3.22 1.01
N ALA A 297 -15.56 -3.27 2.32
CA ALA A 297 -16.48 -4.20 2.98
C ALA A 297 -17.93 -3.67 3.04
N ASP A 298 -18.15 -2.40 2.67
CA ASP A 298 -19.44 -1.72 2.72
C ASP A 298 -20.10 -1.61 1.34
N THR A 299 -21.44 -1.59 1.32
CA THR A 299 -22.26 -1.42 0.11
C THR A 299 -22.54 0.05 -0.23
N GLN A 300 -22.18 0.97 0.67
CA GLN A 300 -22.22 2.42 0.48
C GLN A 300 -20.81 2.98 0.60
N PHE A 301 -20.51 3.96 -0.24
CA PHE A 301 -19.21 4.60 -0.27
C PHE A 301 -19.17 5.88 0.59
N PHE A 302 -17.99 6.19 1.11
CA PHE A 302 -17.81 7.34 2.00
C PHE A 302 -17.18 8.57 1.32
N GLY A 303 -16.35 8.37 0.29
CA GLY A 303 -15.70 9.46 -0.44
C GLY A 303 -14.68 8.94 -1.46
N THR A 304 -13.94 9.85 -2.08
CA THR A 304 -12.84 9.54 -3.01
C THR A 304 -11.63 9.00 -2.26
N ALA A 305 -11.32 7.72 -2.51
CA ALA A 305 -10.31 6.95 -1.80
C ALA A 305 -8.90 7.17 -2.35
N ILE A 306 -8.76 7.20 -3.68
CA ILE A 306 -7.49 7.27 -4.38
C ILE A 306 -7.48 8.49 -5.30
N LEU A 307 -6.44 9.31 -5.20
CA LEU A 307 -6.27 10.53 -6.01
C LEU A 307 -4.79 10.76 -6.35
N GLY A 308 -4.50 11.01 -7.63
CA GLY A 308 -3.15 11.37 -8.08
C GLY A 308 -2.18 10.19 -8.05
N VAL A 309 -2.58 9.04 -8.60
CA VAL A 309 -1.70 7.89 -8.79
C VAL A 309 -1.14 7.90 -10.21
N GLU A 310 0.17 7.81 -10.34
CA GLU A 310 0.87 7.74 -11.62
C GLU A 310 1.61 6.40 -11.75
N VAL A 311 1.40 5.70 -12.85
CA VAL A 311 2.05 4.44 -13.22
C VAL A 311 2.76 4.68 -14.54
N ARG A 312 4.09 4.87 -14.52
CA ARG A 312 4.84 5.34 -15.69
C ARG A 312 6.04 4.46 -16.04
N ASP A 313 6.27 4.18 -17.32
CA ASP A 313 7.50 3.54 -17.78
C ASP A 313 7.77 2.16 -17.15
N ASN A 314 6.73 1.45 -16.69
CA ASN A 314 6.90 0.11 -16.11
C ASN A 314 6.84 -0.96 -17.21
N THR A 315 7.60 -2.03 -17.02
CA THR A 315 7.63 -3.18 -17.93
C THR A 315 7.15 -4.44 -17.21
N LEU A 316 6.17 -5.12 -17.79
CA LEU A 316 5.70 -6.43 -17.35
C LEU A 316 6.02 -7.47 -18.43
N GLN A 317 6.56 -8.60 -18.00
CA GLN A 317 6.64 -9.83 -18.78
C GLN A 317 5.83 -10.88 -18.04
N ALA A 318 4.62 -11.13 -18.54
CA ALA A 318 3.65 -12.03 -17.95
C ALA A 318 3.97 -13.50 -18.25
N ASN A 319 3.32 -14.40 -17.52
CA ASN A 319 3.47 -15.84 -17.72
C ASN A 319 2.78 -16.32 -19.02
N ARG A 320 3.21 -17.49 -19.52
CA ARG A 320 2.54 -18.21 -20.61
C ARG A 320 2.22 -19.66 -20.22
N PRO A 321 0.94 -20.05 -20.06
CA PRO A 321 -0.25 -19.18 -20.09
C PRO A 321 -0.26 -18.17 -18.93
N ASN A 322 -1.11 -17.14 -19.03
CA ASN A 322 -1.23 -16.18 -17.94
C ASN A 322 -1.71 -16.84 -16.65
N VAL A 323 -1.19 -16.36 -15.53
CA VAL A 323 -1.56 -16.84 -14.19
C VAL A 323 -2.75 -16.03 -13.67
N SER A 324 -3.75 -16.74 -13.16
CA SER A 324 -4.81 -16.16 -12.34
C SER A 324 -4.77 -16.81 -10.96
N LEU A 325 -4.48 -16.02 -9.95
CA LEU A 325 -4.48 -16.43 -8.55
C LEU A 325 -5.89 -16.32 -7.97
N ASN A 326 -6.10 -16.94 -6.79
CA ASN A 326 -7.40 -16.99 -6.17
C ASN A 326 -7.87 -15.59 -5.75
N SER A 327 -9.02 -15.17 -6.29
CA SER A 327 -9.61 -13.86 -6.07
C SER A 327 -10.19 -13.64 -4.67
N ASN A 328 -10.07 -14.57 -3.73
CA ASN A 328 -10.47 -14.34 -2.34
C ASN A 328 -9.43 -13.54 -1.54
N GLU A 329 -8.16 -13.60 -1.93
CA GLU A 329 -7.03 -13.01 -1.21
C GLU A 329 -6.21 -12.07 -2.11
N GLU A 330 -6.05 -12.43 -3.38
CA GLU A 330 -5.28 -11.67 -4.37
C GLU A 330 -6.23 -11.01 -5.38
N TYR A 331 -6.79 -9.86 -5.00
CA TYR A 331 -7.68 -9.09 -5.87
C TYR A 331 -6.97 -8.49 -7.09
N ALA A 332 -5.65 -8.41 -7.02
CA ALA A 332 -4.74 -8.14 -8.13
C ALA A 332 -4.21 -9.43 -8.80
N GLY A 333 -4.80 -10.59 -8.51
CA GLY A 333 -4.31 -11.91 -8.89
C GLY A 333 -4.40 -12.23 -10.38
N THR A 334 -4.45 -11.22 -11.25
CA THR A 334 -4.39 -11.41 -12.70
C THR A 334 -3.32 -10.51 -13.28
N GLU A 335 -2.71 -10.94 -14.38
CA GLU A 335 -1.58 -10.22 -14.95
C GLU A 335 -2.01 -8.95 -15.70
N GLY A 336 -1.16 -7.92 -15.67
CA GLY A 336 -1.35 -6.64 -16.36
C GLY A 336 -1.29 -5.41 -15.44
N PHE A 337 -1.72 -4.27 -15.98
CA PHE A 337 -1.89 -3.01 -15.28
C PHE A 337 -3.36 -2.82 -14.88
N LEU A 338 -3.64 -2.72 -13.57
CA LEU A 338 -5.02 -2.71 -13.06
C LEU A 338 -5.36 -1.37 -12.40
N ASN A 339 -6.57 -0.87 -12.65
CA ASN A 339 -7.15 0.27 -11.95
C ASN A 339 -8.66 0.13 -11.79
N MET A 340 -9.12 -0.26 -10.60
CA MET A 340 -10.53 -0.62 -10.39
C MET A 340 -10.95 -0.60 -8.92
N MET A 341 -12.24 -0.73 -8.66
CA MET A 341 -12.75 -1.01 -7.32
C MET A 341 -13.30 -2.43 -7.17
N ARG A 342 -13.51 -2.86 -5.92
CA ARG A 342 -14.25 -4.08 -5.57
C ARG A 342 -15.01 -3.92 -4.25
N ILE A 343 -16.15 -4.60 -4.15
CA ILE A 343 -16.89 -4.82 -2.90
C ILE A 343 -16.69 -6.27 -2.47
N GLU A 344 -16.35 -6.51 -1.20
CA GLU A 344 -16.20 -7.87 -0.64
C GLU A 344 -17.54 -8.49 -0.20
N ARG A 345 -18.61 -7.70 -0.15
CA ARG A 345 -19.98 -8.14 0.12
C ARG A 345 -20.86 -8.06 -1.13
N ASN A 346 -21.85 -8.95 -1.20
CA ASN A 346 -22.88 -8.87 -2.23
C ASN A 346 -23.73 -7.60 -2.06
N GLY A 347 -24.05 -6.96 -3.19
CA GLY A 347 -24.76 -5.70 -3.22
C GLY A 347 -23.82 -4.49 -3.18
N GLY A 348 -24.24 -3.42 -3.84
CA GLY A 348 -23.46 -2.19 -3.96
C GLY A 348 -24.24 -1.19 -4.78
N VAL A 349 -24.11 0.09 -4.45
CA VAL A 349 -24.74 1.16 -5.20
C VAL A 349 -23.65 2.03 -5.78
N MET A 350 -23.69 2.28 -7.10
CA MET A 350 -22.78 3.20 -7.76
C MET A 350 -22.72 4.54 -7.01
N SER A 351 -21.51 5.01 -6.77
CA SER A 351 -21.30 6.32 -6.17
C SER A 351 -21.68 7.44 -7.13
N SER A 352 -22.13 8.58 -6.59
CA SER A 352 -22.25 9.84 -7.35
C SER A 352 -20.91 10.58 -7.51
N PHE A 353 -19.87 10.12 -6.83
CA PHE A 353 -18.51 10.67 -6.85
C PHE A 353 -17.49 9.58 -7.21
N PRO A 354 -16.34 9.95 -7.80
CA PRO A 354 -15.31 8.97 -8.15
C PRO A 354 -14.64 8.37 -6.91
N LEU A 355 -14.32 7.07 -6.97
CA LEU A 355 -13.64 6.35 -5.86
C LEU A 355 -12.13 6.31 -6.09
N VAL A 356 -11.74 6.10 -7.35
CA VAL A 356 -10.37 6.25 -7.85
C VAL A 356 -10.38 7.33 -8.93
N LEU A 357 -9.74 8.47 -8.65
CA LEU A 357 -9.83 9.67 -9.49
C LEU A 357 -8.47 10.04 -10.08
N GLY A 358 -8.42 10.23 -11.40
CA GLY A 358 -7.31 10.91 -12.07
C GLY A 358 -6.03 10.08 -12.09
N SER A 359 -6.13 8.77 -12.36
CA SER A 359 -4.94 7.92 -12.49
C SER A 359 -4.30 8.08 -13.86
N ILE A 360 -2.97 8.12 -13.91
CA ILE A 360 -2.21 8.21 -15.17
C ILE A 360 -1.43 6.92 -15.37
N PHE A 361 -1.63 6.23 -16.48
CA PHE A 361 -0.81 5.13 -16.94
C PHE A 361 -0.10 5.57 -18.22
N GLN A 362 1.20 5.82 -18.14
CA GLN A 362 1.96 6.37 -19.26
C GLN A 362 3.17 5.50 -19.64
N SER A 363 3.37 5.26 -20.93
CA SER A 363 4.58 4.61 -21.46
C SER A 363 4.88 3.25 -20.84
N ASN A 364 3.85 2.55 -20.34
CA ASN A 364 4.00 1.21 -19.79
C ASN A 364 3.96 0.18 -20.91
N GLN A 365 4.61 -0.95 -20.66
CA GLN A 365 4.71 -2.06 -21.60
C GLN A 365 4.31 -3.35 -20.88
N CYS A 366 3.45 -4.16 -21.49
CA CYS A 366 3.30 -5.54 -21.10
C CYS A 366 3.57 -6.46 -22.29
N ALA A 367 4.43 -7.44 -22.08
CA ALA A 367 4.58 -8.61 -22.94
C ALA A 367 3.81 -9.79 -22.34
N ASP A 368 3.13 -10.52 -23.22
CA ASP A 368 2.44 -11.78 -22.92
C ASP A 368 1.22 -11.66 -22.00
N CYS A 369 0.79 -10.43 -21.69
CA CYS A 369 -0.50 -10.21 -21.06
C CYS A 369 -1.64 -10.55 -22.01
N GLU A 370 -2.63 -11.30 -21.54
CA GLU A 370 -3.93 -11.45 -22.23
C GLU A 370 -4.59 -10.07 -22.41
N HIS A 371 -4.53 -9.23 -21.38
CA HIS A 371 -4.94 -7.82 -21.41
C HIS A 371 -3.87 -6.96 -20.75
N ALA A 372 -3.31 -6.00 -21.49
CA ALA A 372 -2.28 -5.11 -20.94
C ALA A 372 -2.83 -4.20 -19.84
N PHE A 373 -4.00 -3.61 -20.06
CA PHE A 373 -4.70 -2.78 -19.08
C PHE A 373 -6.05 -3.39 -18.72
N LYS A 374 -6.39 -3.35 -17.43
CA LYS A 374 -7.70 -3.74 -16.91
C LYS A 374 -8.22 -2.59 -16.05
N LEU A 375 -9.22 -1.91 -16.57
CA LEU A 375 -9.95 -0.89 -15.85
C LEU A 375 -11.26 -1.48 -15.35
N GLY A 376 -11.91 -0.78 -14.43
CA GLY A 376 -13.24 -1.19 -14.02
C GLY A 376 -13.97 -0.15 -13.21
N THR A 377 -15.09 -0.59 -12.64
CA THR A 377 -15.97 0.25 -11.84
C THR A 377 -15.18 1.09 -10.82
N GLY A 378 -15.68 2.30 -10.53
CA GLY A 378 -15.13 3.21 -9.53
C GLY A 378 -13.92 4.03 -9.99
N ALA A 379 -13.24 3.61 -11.06
CA ALA A 379 -12.19 4.39 -11.71
C ALA A 379 -12.81 5.49 -12.61
N ASP A 380 -12.29 6.71 -12.46
CA ASP A 380 -12.75 7.87 -13.19
C ASP A 380 -11.59 8.78 -13.62
N GLY A 381 -11.63 9.26 -14.86
CA GLY A 381 -10.61 10.16 -15.38
C GLY A 381 -9.25 9.48 -15.52
N THR A 382 -9.22 8.20 -15.93
CA THR A 382 -7.97 7.48 -16.16
C THR A 382 -7.38 7.87 -17.52
N SER A 383 -6.12 8.26 -17.55
CA SER A 383 -5.39 8.54 -18.80
C SER A 383 -4.43 7.39 -19.12
N LEU A 384 -4.59 6.77 -20.28
CA LEU A 384 -3.66 5.80 -20.86
C LEU A 384 -2.89 6.51 -21.98
N ILE A 385 -1.64 6.89 -21.76
CA ILE A 385 -0.86 7.76 -22.66
C ILE A 385 0.39 7.02 -23.16
N ASP A 386 0.63 6.98 -24.47
CA ASP A 386 1.86 6.45 -25.08
C ASP A 386 2.21 5.02 -24.62
N ASN A 387 1.22 4.22 -24.21
CA ASN A 387 1.46 2.86 -23.75
C ASN A 387 1.71 1.96 -24.96
N SER A 388 2.78 1.16 -24.88
CA SER A 388 3.25 0.30 -25.97
C SER A 388 3.24 -1.16 -25.53
N PRO A 389 2.05 -1.80 -25.37
CA PRO A 389 2.03 -3.22 -25.09
C PRO A 389 2.71 -3.97 -26.25
N HIS A 390 3.52 -4.97 -25.89
CA HIS A 390 4.28 -5.74 -26.86
C HIS A 390 3.33 -6.47 -27.81
N SER A 391 3.76 -6.79 -29.03
CA SER A 391 2.94 -7.50 -30.03
C SER A 391 2.45 -8.89 -29.59
N SER A 392 2.99 -9.39 -28.47
CA SER A 392 2.60 -10.65 -27.86
C SER A 392 1.50 -10.53 -26.82
N ALA A 393 1.09 -9.31 -26.45
CA ALA A 393 -0.12 -9.10 -25.66
C ALA A 393 -1.36 -9.29 -26.55
N SER A 394 -2.35 -10.04 -26.09
CA SER A 394 -3.51 -10.40 -26.92
C SER A 394 -4.47 -9.22 -27.09
N ASN A 395 -4.66 -8.41 -26.04
CA ASN A 395 -5.58 -7.27 -26.04
C ASN A 395 -4.97 -6.07 -25.31
N PHE A 396 -5.27 -4.86 -25.80
CA PHE A 396 -4.82 -3.61 -25.18
C PHE A 396 -5.52 -3.35 -23.84
N LEU A 397 -6.85 -3.31 -23.84
CA LEU A 397 -7.66 -2.90 -22.69
C LEU A 397 -8.84 -3.86 -22.48
N GLN A 398 -9.11 -4.17 -21.22
CA GLN A 398 -10.36 -4.72 -20.73
C GLN A 398 -10.98 -3.71 -19.77
N ASP A 399 -12.26 -3.41 -19.94
CA ASP A 399 -13.03 -2.64 -18.97
C ASP A 399 -14.08 -3.54 -18.32
N SER A 400 -13.93 -3.79 -17.03
CA SER A 400 -14.70 -4.79 -16.29
C SER A 400 -15.73 -4.15 -15.37
N GLU A 401 -16.95 -4.64 -15.42
CA GLU A 401 -17.98 -4.36 -14.42
C GLU A 401 -17.69 -5.18 -13.17
N THR A 402 -17.19 -4.54 -12.12
CA THR A 402 -16.80 -5.22 -10.87
C THR A 402 -17.85 -5.11 -9.77
N LEU A 403 -18.96 -4.42 -10.04
CA LEU A 403 -20.13 -4.36 -9.16
C LEU A 403 -21.22 -5.33 -9.60
N TYR A 404 -21.60 -6.24 -8.70
CA TYR A 404 -22.69 -7.18 -8.92
C TYR A 404 -24.01 -6.45 -9.21
N GLY A 405 -24.47 -6.47 -10.47
CA GLY A 405 -25.81 -6.02 -10.88
C GLY A 405 -25.93 -4.56 -11.31
N SER A 406 -24.83 -3.83 -11.51
CA SER A 406 -24.86 -2.46 -12.06
C SER A 406 -23.91 -2.32 -13.25
N SER A 407 -24.43 -1.78 -14.36
CA SER A 407 -23.75 -1.63 -15.64
C SER A 407 -22.81 -0.41 -15.70
N GLY A 408 -21.71 -0.42 -14.94
CA GLY A 408 -20.76 0.68 -14.92
C GLY A 408 -19.31 0.22 -14.89
N GLY A 409 -18.64 0.23 -16.04
CA GLY A 409 -17.18 0.16 -16.15
C GLY A 409 -16.51 1.46 -15.67
N ALA A 410 -15.26 1.67 -16.07
CA ALA A 410 -14.56 2.93 -15.81
C ALA A 410 -15.21 4.10 -16.57
N THR A 411 -15.17 5.31 -16.01
CA THR A 411 -15.72 6.52 -16.63
C THR A 411 -14.64 7.53 -17.00
N ARG A 412 -14.86 8.29 -18.09
CA ARG A 412 -13.93 9.33 -18.57
C ARG A 412 -12.50 8.82 -18.79
N THR A 413 -12.34 7.58 -19.25
CA THR A 413 -11.05 7.04 -19.68
C THR A 413 -10.62 7.70 -20.99
N VAL A 414 -9.39 8.18 -21.04
CA VAL A 414 -8.75 8.74 -22.24
C VAL A 414 -7.64 7.80 -22.67
N VAL A 415 -7.59 7.45 -23.96
CA VAL A 415 -6.52 6.65 -24.56
C VAL A 415 -5.86 7.51 -25.63
N GLU A 416 -4.58 7.82 -25.45
CA GLU A 416 -3.75 8.67 -26.32
C GLU A 416 -2.52 7.94 -26.84
#